data_AF-A0AAQ4E3T7-F1
#
_entry.id   AF-A0AAQ4E3T7-F1
#
_cell.length_a   1.000
_cell.length_b   1.000
_cell.length_c   1.000
_cell.angle_alpha   90.00
_cell.angle_beta   90.00
_cell.angle_gamma   90.00
#
_symmetry.space_group_name_H-M   'P 1'
#
loop_
_entity.id
_entity.type
_entity.pdbx_description
1 polymer ?
#
loop_
_entity_poly.entity_id
_entity_poly.type
_entity_poly.pdbx_seq_one_letter_code
_entity_poly.pdbx_strand_id
1 'polypeptide(L)'
;MKQHQEAAPLYEQGNYYDKAANLYIRLKNWSKVGELLKHVTSPKIYAQYAKAKEADGRFAEAAKAYEQAHDIENVVRIQLNTLNNLEEAVRLVKESKSTEGARLVAKFFQKLGDSVSAIQFLVLSKCSDEAFQLAKSCKKMDAYANAIGESGSPDDFHSIATYYEEERNNFEAGKFYFKAGQYKQAMKLLLKATTKDDDEPINLIVQAAAAAADDQITRQVIEFLMGETDGIPKDFKHLFRLYMGLGQYREASKTAVVIAREEQNAGNYRNAHDVLLNMYQELRKQQVKVPAEMHHNLMLLHSYILVKVHIRRGDHMQAARLLERVANSISRFPAHVVPILTSAVIECQRAGLKNSAFIYASTLMRPEYRSQIDTKYRKKVEAIVRKPHREQEEAAHSPCPFCSCSLAEMELLCSHCTANLPFCLATGKHIVKDDFTQCPRCGFPAIYSQFCAVLASEASCPMCLEPVSADHLQLGQFEPQVHADTEE
;
A
#
# COMPACT_ATOMS: atom_id res chain seq x y z
N MET A 1 41.34 -65.56 -17.78
CA MET A 1 39.89 -65.63 -18.07
C MET A 1 39.15 -64.81 -17.02
N LYS A 2 38.29 -63.86 -17.40
CA LYS A 2 37.51 -63.10 -16.43
C LYS A 2 36.27 -63.91 -16.04
N GLN A 3 36.35 -64.69 -14.95
CA GLN A 3 35.25 -65.51 -14.43
C GLN A 3 34.16 -64.64 -13.77
N HIS A 4 33.47 -63.83 -14.58
CA HIS A 4 32.42 -62.95 -14.10
C HIS A 4 31.21 -63.72 -13.54
N GLN A 5 30.93 -64.92 -14.07
CA GLN A 5 29.83 -65.79 -13.64
C GLN A 5 30.02 -66.34 -12.23
N GLU A 6 31.23 -66.69 -11.83
CA GLU A 6 31.55 -67.19 -10.48
C GLU A 6 31.74 -66.05 -9.48
N ALA A 7 32.24 -64.90 -9.94
CA ALA A 7 32.50 -63.74 -9.08
C ALA A 7 31.22 -63.02 -8.61
N ALA A 8 30.18 -62.92 -9.46
CA ALA A 8 28.98 -62.15 -9.14
C ALA A 8 28.20 -62.68 -7.90
N PRO A 9 27.96 -64.00 -7.76
CA PRO A 9 27.32 -64.58 -6.57
C PRO A 9 28.16 -64.43 -5.30
N LEU A 10 29.50 -64.49 -5.42
CA LEU A 10 30.40 -64.31 -4.28
C LEU A 10 30.35 -62.88 -3.72
N TYR A 11 30.25 -61.87 -4.60
CA TYR A 11 30.05 -60.49 -4.17
C TYR A 11 28.65 -60.24 -3.59
N GLU A 12 27.62 -60.94 -4.08
CA GLU A 12 26.26 -60.91 -3.51
C GLU A 12 26.25 -61.50 -2.10
N GLN A 13 26.86 -62.67 -1.90
CA GLN A 13 27.01 -63.30 -0.58
C GLN A 13 27.86 -62.47 0.39
N GLY A 14 28.84 -61.73 -0.14
CA GLY A 14 29.66 -60.79 0.61
C GLY A 14 29.00 -59.44 0.92
N ASN A 15 27.71 -59.25 0.59
CA ASN A 15 26.97 -57.99 0.74
C ASN A 15 27.57 -56.78 -0.02
N TYR A 16 28.43 -57.03 -1.02
CA TYR A 16 28.99 -55.99 -1.89
C TYR A 16 28.09 -55.78 -3.12
N TYR A 17 26.85 -55.33 -2.88
CA TYR A 17 25.78 -55.29 -3.88
C TYR A 17 26.10 -54.42 -5.11
N ASP A 18 26.77 -53.28 -4.96
CA ASP A 18 27.20 -52.43 -6.09
C ASP A 18 28.19 -53.15 -7.03
N LYS A 19 29.08 -53.97 -6.47
CA LYS A 19 30.05 -54.76 -7.26
C LYS A 19 29.37 -55.96 -7.92
N ALA A 20 28.47 -56.62 -7.19
CA ALA A 20 27.65 -57.71 -7.71
C ALA A 20 26.78 -57.23 -8.89
N ALA A 21 26.06 -56.12 -8.74
CA ALA A 21 25.21 -55.54 -9.78
C ALA A 21 26.02 -55.15 -11.03
N ASN A 22 27.20 -54.52 -10.88
CA ASN A 22 28.08 -54.22 -12.01
C ASN A 22 28.54 -55.48 -12.78
N LEU A 23 28.78 -56.59 -12.08
CA LEU A 23 29.14 -57.85 -12.71
C LEU A 23 27.95 -58.49 -13.40
N TYR A 24 26.76 -58.46 -12.79
CA TYR A 24 25.52 -58.94 -13.43
C TYR A 24 25.14 -58.13 -14.67
N ILE A 25 25.40 -56.82 -14.68
CA ILE A 25 25.26 -55.97 -15.88
C ILE A 25 26.18 -56.46 -17.01
N ARG A 26 27.45 -56.78 -16.71
CA ARG A 26 28.39 -57.33 -17.72
C ARG A 26 27.97 -58.70 -18.23
N LEU A 27 27.31 -59.49 -17.40
CA LEU A 27 26.73 -60.78 -17.76
C LEU A 27 25.37 -60.65 -18.48
N LYS A 28 24.85 -59.43 -18.68
CA LYS A 28 23.51 -59.14 -19.22
C LYS A 28 22.36 -59.80 -18.45
N ASN A 29 22.57 -60.14 -17.17
CA ASN A 29 21.54 -60.73 -16.32
C ASN A 29 20.74 -59.63 -15.61
N TRP A 30 19.85 -58.98 -16.35
CA TRP A 30 19.09 -57.83 -15.88
C TRP A 30 18.05 -58.17 -14.81
N SER A 31 17.54 -59.41 -14.80
CA SER A 31 16.60 -59.90 -13.77
C SER A 31 17.22 -59.80 -12.38
N LYS A 32 18.45 -60.31 -12.24
CA LYS A 32 19.22 -60.27 -10.99
C LYS A 32 19.62 -58.85 -10.60
N VAL A 33 19.95 -58.00 -11.57
CA VAL A 33 20.22 -56.58 -11.28
C VAL A 33 18.99 -55.93 -10.64
N GLY A 34 17.78 -56.18 -11.16
CA GLY A 34 16.53 -55.64 -10.61
C GLY A 34 16.24 -56.07 -9.17
N GLU A 35 16.55 -57.30 -8.79
CA GLU A 35 16.45 -57.78 -7.41
C GLU A 35 17.41 -57.04 -6.48
N LEU A 36 18.64 -56.82 -6.96
CA LEU A 36 19.71 -56.16 -6.21
C LEU A 36 19.52 -54.64 -6.09
N LEU A 37 18.71 -54.02 -6.95
CA LEU A 37 18.49 -52.57 -6.94
C LEU A 37 17.96 -52.04 -5.59
N LYS A 38 17.34 -52.86 -4.73
CA LYS A 38 16.89 -52.43 -3.40
C LYS A 38 18.04 -52.12 -2.44
N HIS A 39 19.22 -52.69 -2.70
CA HIS A 39 20.42 -52.58 -1.86
C HIS A 39 21.57 -51.83 -2.55
N VAL A 40 21.39 -51.47 -3.81
CA VAL A 40 22.35 -50.70 -4.60
C VAL A 40 22.18 -49.22 -4.30
N THR A 41 23.29 -48.51 -4.14
CA THR A 41 23.28 -47.05 -3.89
C THR A 41 23.80 -46.25 -5.08
N SER A 42 24.48 -46.89 -6.04
CA SER A 42 25.13 -46.20 -7.15
C SER A 42 24.15 -45.76 -8.26
N PRO A 43 24.03 -44.45 -8.55
CA PRO A 43 23.16 -43.94 -9.62
C PRO A 43 23.54 -44.47 -11.02
N LYS A 44 24.82 -44.79 -11.25
CA LYS A 44 25.30 -45.33 -12.54
C LYS A 44 24.71 -46.70 -12.85
N ILE A 45 24.48 -47.51 -11.82
CA ILE A 45 23.91 -48.86 -11.96
C ILE A 45 22.43 -48.73 -12.31
N TYR A 46 21.71 -47.82 -11.64
CA TYR A 46 20.32 -47.48 -11.99
C TYR A 46 20.18 -46.97 -13.42
N ALA A 47 21.06 -46.07 -13.89
CA ALA A 47 21.03 -45.57 -15.27
C ALA A 47 21.30 -46.68 -16.31
N GLN A 48 22.21 -47.61 -16.04
CA GLN A 48 22.49 -48.75 -16.93
C GLN A 48 21.33 -49.75 -16.97
N TYR A 49 20.72 -50.03 -15.82
CA TYR A 49 19.53 -50.85 -15.73
C TYR A 49 18.34 -50.20 -16.46
N ALA A 50 18.14 -48.89 -16.30
CA ALA A 50 17.09 -48.14 -16.96
C ALA A 50 17.20 -48.22 -18.50
N LYS A 51 18.42 -48.05 -19.05
CA LYS A 51 18.69 -48.21 -20.50
C LYS A 51 18.34 -49.61 -21.01
N ALA A 52 18.66 -50.65 -20.25
CA ALA A 52 18.30 -52.02 -20.61
C ALA A 52 16.78 -52.22 -20.61
N LYS A 53 16.07 -51.72 -19.59
CA LYS A 53 14.61 -51.79 -19.52
C LYS A 53 13.90 -50.97 -20.58
N GLU A 54 14.48 -49.85 -20.99
CA GLU A 54 14.00 -49.07 -22.12
C GLU A 54 14.14 -49.84 -23.44
N ALA A 55 15.28 -50.52 -23.67
CA ALA A 55 15.47 -51.38 -24.84
C ALA A 55 14.53 -52.60 -24.86
N ASP A 56 14.16 -53.12 -23.69
CA ASP A 56 13.18 -54.20 -23.53
C ASP A 56 11.70 -53.72 -23.69
N GLY A 57 11.46 -52.42 -23.90
CA GLY A 57 10.12 -51.84 -24.02
C GLY A 57 9.37 -51.68 -22.68
N ARG A 58 10.04 -51.88 -21.54
CA ARG A 58 9.45 -51.76 -20.19
C ARG A 58 9.63 -50.34 -19.63
N PHE A 59 8.96 -49.38 -20.26
CA PHE A 59 9.16 -47.94 -20.02
C PHE A 59 8.83 -47.46 -18.60
N ALA A 60 7.81 -48.02 -17.95
CA ALA A 60 7.44 -47.64 -16.57
C ALA A 60 8.52 -48.03 -15.54
N GLU A 61 9.18 -49.18 -15.73
CA GLU A 61 10.30 -49.61 -14.88
C GLU A 61 11.56 -48.80 -15.19
N ALA A 62 11.79 -48.47 -16.47
CA ALA A 62 12.89 -47.60 -16.88
C ALA A 62 12.76 -46.20 -16.26
N ALA A 63 11.56 -45.59 -16.27
CA ALA A 63 11.33 -44.28 -15.68
C ALA A 63 11.65 -44.25 -14.17
N LYS A 64 11.18 -45.25 -13.40
CA LYS A 64 11.51 -45.36 -11.96
C LYS A 64 13.02 -45.53 -11.74
N ALA A 65 13.69 -46.31 -12.58
CA ALA A 65 15.13 -46.50 -12.49
C ALA A 65 15.91 -45.23 -12.85
N TYR A 66 15.50 -44.46 -13.87
CA TYR A 66 16.11 -43.17 -14.20
C TYR A 66 15.87 -42.12 -13.09
N GLU A 67 14.72 -42.16 -12.42
CA GLU A 67 14.42 -41.28 -11.29
C GLU A 67 15.37 -41.55 -10.11
N GLN A 68 15.61 -42.83 -9.77
CA GLN A 68 16.60 -43.22 -8.77
C GLN A 68 18.05 -42.93 -9.21
N ALA A 69 18.29 -42.84 -10.51
CA ALA A 69 19.57 -42.41 -11.07
C ALA A 69 19.75 -40.87 -11.05
N HIS A 70 18.73 -40.11 -10.63
CA HIS A 70 18.65 -38.65 -10.75
C HIS A 70 18.79 -38.13 -12.21
N ASP A 71 18.48 -38.97 -13.20
CA ASP A 71 18.52 -38.64 -14.62
C ASP A 71 17.15 -38.11 -15.08
N ILE A 72 16.85 -36.88 -14.65
CA ILE A 72 15.59 -36.20 -14.90
C ILE A 72 15.27 -36.08 -16.40
N GLU A 73 16.29 -35.88 -17.23
CA GLU A 73 16.12 -35.73 -18.69
C GLU A 73 15.46 -36.97 -19.30
N ASN A 74 15.99 -38.15 -18.97
CA ASN A 74 15.47 -39.41 -19.49
C ASN A 74 14.10 -39.76 -18.87
N VAL A 75 13.87 -39.42 -17.60
CA VAL A 75 12.53 -39.57 -16.99
C VAL A 75 11.50 -38.75 -17.76
N VAL A 76 11.77 -37.45 -17.95
CA VAL A 76 10.86 -36.52 -18.67
C VAL A 76 10.64 -36.99 -20.11
N ARG A 77 11.68 -37.43 -20.80
CA ARG A 77 11.58 -37.96 -22.17
C ARG A 77 10.65 -39.17 -22.27
N ILE A 78 10.76 -40.12 -21.35
CA ILE A 78 9.94 -41.33 -21.35
C ILE A 78 8.49 -41.01 -20.96
N GLN A 79 8.30 -40.13 -19.97
CA GLN A 79 6.97 -39.70 -19.53
C GLN A 79 6.21 -38.99 -20.65
N LEU A 80 6.87 -38.10 -21.41
CA LEU A 80 6.26 -37.34 -22.50
C LEU A 80 6.03 -38.16 -23.77
N ASN A 81 7.03 -38.93 -24.23
CA ASN A 81 6.96 -39.57 -25.56
C ASN A 81 6.30 -40.96 -25.55
N THR A 82 6.35 -41.67 -24.42
CA THR A 82 5.98 -43.10 -24.41
C THR A 82 4.85 -43.41 -23.44
N LEU A 83 4.91 -42.86 -22.22
CA LEU A 83 3.88 -43.07 -21.20
C LEU A 83 2.72 -42.06 -21.32
N ASN A 84 2.89 -41.00 -22.12
CA ASN A 84 1.94 -39.91 -22.34
C ASN A 84 1.39 -39.29 -21.02
N ASN A 85 2.24 -39.23 -19.99
CA ASN A 85 1.88 -38.71 -18.67
C ASN A 85 2.45 -37.30 -18.50
N LEU A 86 1.73 -36.33 -19.04
CA LEU A 86 2.14 -34.92 -19.06
C LEU A 86 2.20 -34.29 -17.66
N GLU A 87 1.26 -34.65 -16.79
CA GLU A 87 1.16 -34.08 -15.44
C GLU A 87 2.39 -34.41 -14.61
N GLU A 88 2.85 -35.66 -14.65
CA GLU A 88 4.08 -36.07 -13.97
C GLU A 88 5.32 -35.39 -14.53
N ALA A 89 5.44 -35.33 -15.86
CA ALA A 89 6.57 -34.67 -16.51
C ALA A 89 6.67 -33.18 -16.10
N VAL A 90 5.52 -32.48 -16.04
CA VAL A 90 5.44 -31.08 -15.61
C VAL A 90 5.79 -30.93 -14.13
N ARG A 91 5.24 -31.78 -13.26
CA ARG A 91 5.52 -31.72 -11.81
C ARG A 91 7.01 -31.90 -11.55
N LEU A 92 7.59 -32.93 -12.15
CA LEU A 92 9.00 -33.29 -11.96
C LEU A 92 9.95 -32.19 -12.45
N VAL A 93 9.67 -31.56 -13.59
CA VAL A 93 10.47 -30.42 -14.09
C VAL A 93 10.36 -29.20 -13.18
N LYS A 94 9.17 -28.91 -12.64
CA LYS A 94 8.97 -27.78 -11.72
C LYS A 94 9.69 -27.98 -10.38
N GLU A 95 9.65 -29.20 -9.85
CA GLU A 95 10.34 -29.57 -8.61
C GLU A 95 11.85 -29.57 -8.80
N SER A 96 12.32 -30.15 -9.91
CA SER A 96 13.76 -30.31 -10.15
C SER A 96 14.44 -29.08 -10.72
N LYS A 97 13.68 -28.12 -11.27
CA LYS A 97 14.16 -26.94 -12.00
C LYS A 97 15.19 -27.27 -13.09
N SER A 98 15.01 -28.42 -13.76
CA SER A 98 15.93 -28.89 -14.80
C SER A 98 15.75 -28.10 -16.10
N THR A 99 16.83 -27.51 -16.61
CA THR A 99 16.81 -26.72 -17.86
C THR A 99 16.47 -27.58 -19.08
N GLU A 100 17.10 -28.74 -19.19
CA GLU A 100 16.87 -29.68 -20.31
C GLU A 100 15.48 -30.32 -20.24
N GLY A 101 15.02 -30.67 -19.04
CA GLY A 101 13.67 -31.18 -18.82
C GLY A 101 12.60 -30.16 -19.22
N ALA A 102 12.78 -28.90 -18.84
CA ALA A 102 11.89 -27.81 -19.24
C ALA A 102 11.88 -27.59 -20.75
N ARG A 103 13.02 -27.70 -21.44
CA ARG A 103 13.10 -27.60 -22.91
C ARG A 103 12.35 -28.74 -23.61
N LEU A 104 12.41 -29.96 -23.09
CA LEU A 104 11.66 -31.10 -23.63
C LEU A 104 10.15 -30.91 -23.47
N VAL A 105 9.71 -30.47 -22.29
CA VAL A 105 8.30 -30.14 -22.01
C VAL A 105 7.82 -29.01 -22.93
N ALA A 106 8.61 -27.95 -23.12
CA ALA A 106 8.28 -26.87 -24.04
C ALA A 106 8.09 -27.34 -25.49
N LYS A 107 9.02 -28.16 -26.02
CA LYS A 107 8.90 -28.75 -27.36
C LYS A 107 7.67 -29.63 -27.51
N PHE A 108 7.26 -30.31 -26.44
CA PHE A 108 6.04 -31.11 -26.43
C PHE A 108 4.78 -30.22 -26.53
N PHE A 109 4.70 -29.15 -25.72
CA PHE A 109 3.61 -28.19 -25.81
C PHE A 109 3.54 -27.46 -27.16
N GLN A 110 4.69 -27.17 -27.79
CA GLN A 110 4.73 -26.64 -29.16
C GLN A 110 4.07 -27.59 -30.17
N LYS A 111 4.31 -28.91 -30.06
CA LYS A 111 3.67 -29.91 -30.93
C LYS A 111 2.17 -30.02 -30.70
N LEU A 112 1.70 -29.80 -29.47
CA LEU A 112 0.28 -29.76 -29.13
C LEU A 112 -0.43 -28.47 -29.56
N GLY A 113 0.32 -27.45 -29.99
CA GLY A 113 -0.23 -26.13 -30.34
C GLY A 113 -0.48 -25.22 -29.13
N ASP A 114 -0.12 -25.63 -27.91
CA ASP A 114 -0.20 -24.80 -26.72
C ASP A 114 1.06 -23.92 -26.59
N SER A 115 1.06 -22.81 -27.31
CA SER A 115 2.16 -21.85 -27.27
C SER A 115 2.34 -21.18 -25.90
N VAL A 116 1.29 -21.06 -25.07
CA VAL A 116 1.37 -20.33 -23.79
C VAL A 116 2.21 -21.13 -22.80
N SER A 117 1.87 -22.41 -22.62
CA SER A 117 2.64 -23.31 -21.78
C SER A 117 4.06 -23.49 -22.31
N ALA A 118 4.23 -23.59 -23.63
CA ALA A 118 5.55 -23.66 -24.24
C ALA A 118 6.45 -22.46 -23.89
N ILE A 119 5.93 -21.23 -23.96
CA ILE A 119 6.68 -20.02 -23.60
C ILE A 119 7.09 -20.06 -22.12
N GLN A 120 6.17 -20.44 -21.21
CA GLN A 120 6.47 -20.53 -19.78
C GLN A 120 7.61 -21.53 -19.50
N PHE A 121 7.59 -22.70 -20.13
CA PHE A 121 8.66 -23.69 -19.96
C PHE A 121 9.97 -23.29 -20.62
N LEU A 122 9.96 -22.52 -21.72
CA LEU A 122 11.19 -21.98 -22.32
C LEU A 122 11.84 -20.90 -21.43
N VAL A 123 11.04 -20.08 -20.75
CA VAL A 123 11.55 -19.13 -19.75
C VAL A 123 12.15 -19.90 -18.55
N LEU A 124 11.47 -20.94 -18.07
CA LEU A 124 12.01 -21.83 -17.02
C LEU A 124 13.31 -22.51 -17.45
N SER A 125 13.48 -22.85 -18.73
CA SER A 125 14.71 -23.44 -19.25
C SER A 125 15.85 -22.43 -19.47
N LYS A 126 15.65 -21.15 -19.12
CA LYS A 126 16.58 -20.03 -19.38
C LYS A 126 16.87 -19.80 -20.87
N CYS A 127 15.95 -20.19 -21.74
CA CYS A 127 16.04 -19.96 -23.19
C CYS A 127 15.20 -18.72 -23.56
N SER A 128 15.56 -17.55 -23.04
CA SER A 128 14.81 -16.30 -23.24
C SER A 128 14.64 -15.95 -24.72
N ASP A 129 15.68 -16.13 -25.54
CA ASP A 129 15.62 -15.83 -26.98
C ASP A 129 14.60 -16.70 -27.72
N GLU A 130 14.60 -18.01 -27.49
CA GLU A 130 13.64 -18.94 -28.09
C GLU A 130 12.21 -18.66 -27.61
N ALA A 131 12.06 -18.35 -26.32
CA ALA A 131 10.78 -17.99 -25.72
C ALA A 131 10.22 -16.70 -26.35
N PHE A 132 11.06 -15.68 -26.54
CA PHE A 132 10.69 -14.40 -27.14
C PHE A 132 10.30 -14.56 -28.61
N GLN A 133 11.07 -15.30 -29.41
CA GLN A 133 10.74 -15.54 -30.83
C GLN A 133 9.44 -16.33 -30.98
N LEU A 134 9.20 -17.31 -30.09
CA LEU A 134 7.94 -18.04 -30.05
C LEU A 134 6.77 -17.11 -29.68
N ALA A 135 6.97 -16.22 -28.70
CA ALA A 135 5.97 -15.24 -28.29
C ALA A 135 5.65 -14.24 -29.40
N LYS A 136 6.68 -13.72 -30.10
CA LYS A 136 6.55 -12.80 -31.25
C LYS A 136 5.82 -13.45 -32.43
N SER A 137 6.19 -14.68 -32.81
CA SER A 137 5.53 -15.39 -33.92
C SER A 137 4.07 -15.74 -33.61
N CYS A 138 3.75 -16.06 -32.36
CA CYS A 138 2.40 -16.41 -31.92
C CYS A 138 1.55 -15.22 -31.47
N LYS A 139 2.09 -13.99 -31.47
CA LYS A 139 1.47 -12.77 -30.89
C LYS A 139 0.98 -12.97 -29.44
N LYS A 140 1.77 -13.67 -28.63
CA LYS A 140 1.49 -13.98 -27.22
C LYS A 140 2.56 -13.37 -26.31
N MET A 141 2.92 -12.11 -26.56
CA MET A 141 3.95 -11.42 -25.78
C MET A 141 3.56 -11.25 -24.30
N ASP A 142 2.25 -11.14 -24.01
CA ASP A 142 1.74 -11.12 -22.64
C ASP A 142 2.11 -12.38 -21.86
N ALA A 143 2.11 -13.55 -22.53
CA ALA A 143 2.49 -14.82 -21.90
C ALA A 143 3.99 -14.85 -21.56
N TYR A 144 4.84 -14.26 -22.41
CA TYR A 144 6.27 -14.12 -22.15
C TYR A 144 6.53 -13.15 -20.99
N ALA A 145 5.90 -11.99 -21.00
CA ALA A 145 5.99 -11.01 -19.93
C ALA A 145 5.54 -11.57 -18.56
N ASN A 146 4.44 -12.31 -18.54
CA ASN A 146 3.93 -12.97 -17.34
C ASN A 146 4.85 -14.10 -16.85
N ALA A 147 5.46 -14.85 -17.77
CA ALA A 147 6.38 -15.93 -17.44
C ALA A 147 7.68 -15.40 -16.82
N ILE A 148 8.18 -14.25 -17.29
CA ILE A 148 9.35 -13.58 -16.74
C ILE A 148 9.04 -12.91 -15.39
N GLY A 149 7.85 -12.32 -15.27
CA GLY A 149 7.41 -11.63 -14.06
C GLY A 149 8.31 -10.44 -13.70
N GLU A 150 8.62 -10.30 -12.41
CA GLU A 150 9.54 -9.27 -11.88
C GLU A 150 11.00 -9.69 -11.92
N SER A 151 11.29 -10.97 -12.19
CA SER A 151 12.65 -11.52 -12.27
C SER A 151 13.35 -11.31 -13.62
N GLY A 152 12.74 -10.55 -14.53
CA GLY A 152 13.29 -10.28 -15.85
C GLY A 152 14.55 -9.45 -15.84
N SER A 153 15.41 -9.70 -16.82
CA SER A 153 16.54 -8.81 -17.07
C SER A 153 16.05 -7.51 -17.72
N PRO A 154 16.79 -6.39 -17.56
CA PRO A 154 16.49 -5.14 -18.27
C PRO A 154 16.42 -5.33 -19.80
N ASP A 155 17.23 -6.24 -20.36
CA ASP A 155 17.26 -6.55 -21.79
C ASP A 155 16.00 -7.30 -22.26
N ASP A 156 15.46 -8.19 -21.43
CA ASP A 156 14.18 -8.86 -21.70
C ASP A 156 13.04 -7.82 -21.76
N PHE A 157 13.00 -6.91 -20.77
CA PHE A 157 11.99 -5.86 -20.74
C PHE A 157 12.14 -4.87 -21.90
N HIS A 158 13.36 -4.52 -22.30
CA HIS A 158 13.60 -3.68 -23.47
C HIS A 158 13.09 -4.34 -24.76
N SER A 159 13.32 -5.64 -24.92
CA SER A 159 12.88 -6.41 -26.09
C SER A 159 11.35 -6.48 -26.16
N ILE A 160 10.69 -6.67 -25.02
CA ILE A 160 9.21 -6.63 -24.90
C ILE A 160 8.69 -5.22 -25.22
N ALA A 161 9.35 -4.17 -24.70
CA ALA A 161 8.95 -2.79 -24.94
C ALA A 161 9.00 -2.42 -26.42
N THR A 162 10.08 -2.83 -27.10
CA THR A 162 10.26 -2.61 -28.55
C THR A 162 9.18 -3.29 -29.36
N TYR A 163 8.78 -4.51 -28.98
CA TYR A 163 7.68 -5.23 -29.62
C TYR A 163 6.34 -4.46 -29.50
N TYR A 164 5.97 -4.00 -28.31
CA TYR A 164 4.73 -3.24 -28.14
C TYR A 164 4.79 -1.86 -28.82
N GLU A 165 5.98 -1.26 -28.94
CA GLU A 165 6.18 -0.03 -29.71
C GLU A 165 5.95 -0.27 -31.22
N GLU A 166 6.45 -1.38 -31.77
CA GLU A 166 6.15 -1.82 -33.16
C GLU A 166 4.64 -2.02 -33.38
N GLU A 167 3.94 -2.59 -32.40
CA GLU A 167 2.47 -2.78 -32.43
C GLU A 167 1.66 -1.49 -32.18
N ARG A 168 2.33 -0.36 -31.92
CA ARG A 168 1.74 0.95 -31.57
C ARG A 168 0.96 0.95 -30.25
N ASN A 169 1.21 -0.01 -29.36
CA ASN A 169 0.67 -0.01 -28.01
C ASN A 169 1.59 0.81 -27.07
N ASN A 170 1.36 2.11 -27.02
CA ASN A 170 2.21 3.05 -26.27
C ASN A 170 2.22 2.79 -24.75
N PHE A 171 1.11 2.29 -24.19
CA PHE A 171 0.99 2.06 -22.75
C PHE A 171 1.87 0.89 -22.29
N GLU A 172 1.69 -0.29 -22.89
CA GLU A 172 2.49 -1.46 -22.54
C GLU A 172 3.97 -1.24 -22.91
N ALA A 173 4.27 -0.60 -24.04
CA ALA A 173 5.63 -0.23 -24.38
C ALA A 173 6.27 0.65 -23.29
N GLY A 174 5.59 1.72 -22.87
CA GLY A 174 6.06 2.62 -21.81
C GLY A 174 6.30 1.91 -20.47
N LYS A 175 5.42 0.97 -20.11
CA LYS A 175 5.54 0.15 -18.88
C LYS A 175 6.76 -0.77 -18.90
N PHE A 176 7.04 -1.43 -20.03
CA PHE A 176 8.23 -2.28 -20.14
C PHE A 176 9.51 -1.46 -20.27
N TYR A 177 9.50 -0.30 -20.93
CA TYR A 177 10.64 0.63 -20.90
C TYR A 177 10.94 1.14 -19.49
N PHE A 178 9.92 1.37 -18.67
CA PHE A 178 10.09 1.71 -17.26
C PHE A 178 10.77 0.57 -16.49
N LYS A 179 10.29 -0.67 -16.65
CA LYS A 179 10.92 -1.86 -16.05
C LYS A 179 12.36 -2.10 -16.53
N ALA A 180 12.67 -1.71 -17.76
CA ALA A 180 14.01 -1.77 -18.33
C ALA A 180 14.95 -0.66 -17.82
N GLY A 181 14.47 0.29 -17.00
CA GLY A 181 15.25 1.44 -16.51
C GLY A 181 15.43 2.56 -17.54
N GLN A 182 14.74 2.51 -18.69
CA GLN A 182 14.82 3.50 -19.75
C GLN A 182 13.76 4.60 -19.57
N TYR A 183 13.91 5.38 -18.50
CA TYR A 183 12.90 6.35 -18.06
C TYR A 183 12.52 7.39 -19.12
N LYS A 184 13.48 7.94 -19.89
CA LYS A 184 13.19 8.98 -20.90
C LYS A 184 12.28 8.47 -22.02
N GLN A 185 12.51 7.25 -22.49
CA GLN A 185 11.67 6.63 -23.53
C GLN A 185 10.31 6.22 -22.96
N ALA A 186 10.30 5.65 -21.75
CA ALA A 186 9.08 5.33 -21.03
C ALA A 186 8.18 6.56 -20.91
N MET A 187 8.72 7.72 -20.48
CA MET A 187 7.95 8.96 -20.33
C MET A 187 7.34 9.43 -21.64
N LYS A 188 8.13 9.44 -22.72
CA LYS A 188 7.65 9.86 -24.04
C LYS A 188 6.47 9.00 -24.53
N LEU A 189 6.48 7.70 -24.25
CA LEU A 189 5.42 6.78 -24.69
C LEU A 189 4.21 6.83 -23.75
N LEU A 190 4.43 6.88 -22.42
CA LEU A 190 3.35 6.98 -21.45
C LEU A 190 2.58 8.30 -21.58
N LEU A 191 3.26 9.43 -21.78
CA LEU A 191 2.60 10.73 -22.04
C LEU A 191 1.78 10.75 -23.33
N LYS A 192 2.10 9.88 -24.30
CA LYS A 192 1.27 9.71 -25.51
C LYS A 192 0.10 8.76 -25.28
N ALA A 193 0.23 7.85 -24.33
CA ALA A 193 -0.78 6.87 -23.99
C ALA A 193 -1.88 7.44 -23.07
N THR A 194 -1.59 8.55 -22.36
CA THR A 194 -2.58 9.19 -21.49
C THR A 194 -3.77 9.68 -22.30
N THR A 195 -4.94 9.11 -22.02
CA THR A 195 -6.23 9.65 -22.45
C THR A 195 -6.84 10.48 -21.31
N LYS A 196 -8.00 11.12 -21.54
CA LYS A 196 -8.60 12.05 -20.59
C LYS A 196 -9.09 11.40 -19.29
N ASP A 197 -9.31 10.09 -19.27
CA ASP A 197 -10.02 9.39 -18.18
C ASP A 197 -9.24 8.22 -17.55
N ASP A 198 -7.97 7.99 -17.94
CA ASP A 198 -7.18 6.87 -17.43
C ASP A 198 -6.14 7.30 -16.38
N ASP A 199 -6.39 6.97 -15.11
CA ASP A 199 -5.44 7.20 -14.00
C ASP A 199 -4.22 6.27 -14.03
N GLU A 200 -4.33 5.12 -14.69
CA GLU A 200 -3.29 4.09 -14.69
C GLU A 200 -1.98 4.54 -15.38
N PRO A 201 -2.01 5.10 -16.62
CA PRO A 201 -0.84 5.72 -17.23
C PRO A 201 -0.24 6.86 -16.38
N ILE A 202 -1.08 7.68 -15.73
CA ILE A 202 -0.62 8.81 -14.91
C ILE A 202 0.12 8.30 -13.67
N ASN A 203 -0.41 7.26 -13.00
CA ASN A 203 0.25 6.66 -11.85
C ASN A 203 1.61 6.07 -12.23
N LEU A 204 1.72 5.45 -13.41
CA LEU A 204 2.98 4.91 -13.90
C LEU A 204 3.99 6.00 -14.29
N ILE A 205 3.52 7.12 -14.85
CA ILE A 205 4.35 8.31 -15.11
C ILE A 205 4.95 8.85 -13.81
N VAL A 206 4.11 9.00 -12.78
CA VAL A 206 4.54 9.49 -11.46
C VAL A 206 5.57 8.55 -10.83
N GLN A 207 5.33 7.24 -10.86
CA GLN A 207 6.26 6.24 -10.34
C GLN A 207 7.60 6.28 -11.08
N ALA A 208 7.57 6.39 -12.40
CA ALA A 208 8.76 6.43 -13.21
C ALA A 208 9.57 7.72 -13.04
N ALA A 209 8.92 8.88 -12.88
CA ALA A 209 9.60 10.12 -12.53
C ALA A 209 10.24 10.06 -11.15
N ALA A 210 9.53 9.51 -10.16
CA ALA A 210 10.07 9.29 -8.81
C ALA A 210 11.27 8.34 -8.82
N ALA A 211 11.21 7.25 -9.59
CA ALA A 211 12.30 6.27 -9.70
C ALA A 211 13.50 6.81 -10.48
N ALA A 212 13.27 7.62 -11.51
CA ALA A 212 14.34 8.23 -12.31
C ALA A 212 15.15 9.26 -11.50
N ALA A 213 14.49 9.96 -10.57
CA ALA A 213 15.07 11.06 -9.79
C ALA A 213 15.82 12.10 -10.65
N ASP A 214 15.35 12.30 -11.89
CA ASP A 214 15.92 13.24 -12.85
C ASP A 214 15.10 14.55 -12.85
N ASP A 215 15.78 15.68 -12.68
CA ASP A 215 15.14 17.00 -12.58
C ASP A 215 14.38 17.40 -13.84
N GLN A 216 14.85 17.02 -15.03
CA GLN A 216 14.19 17.37 -16.29
C GLN A 216 12.90 16.58 -16.45
N ILE A 217 12.94 15.27 -16.18
CA ILE A 217 11.76 14.40 -16.19
C ILE A 217 10.74 14.88 -15.16
N THR A 218 11.22 15.21 -13.95
CA THR A 218 10.35 15.70 -12.87
C THR A 218 9.62 16.97 -13.27
N ARG A 219 10.32 17.96 -13.84
CA ARG A 219 9.70 19.21 -14.32
C ARG A 219 8.66 18.95 -15.40
N GLN A 220 8.96 18.11 -16.39
CA GLN A 220 8.01 17.75 -17.45
C GLN A 220 6.74 17.09 -16.89
N VAL A 221 6.88 16.22 -15.88
CA VAL A 221 5.73 15.59 -15.23
C VAL A 221 4.93 16.61 -14.41
N ILE A 222 5.59 17.55 -13.72
CA ILE A 222 4.89 18.61 -13.00
C ILE A 222 4.09 19.50 -13.97
N GLU A 223 4.70 19.95 -15.08
CA GLU A 223 4.03 20.73 -16.13
C GLU A 223 2.82 19.98 -16.71
N PHE A 224 2.95 18.67 -16.94
CA PHE A 224 1.86 17.81 -17.38
C PHE A 224 0.74 17.71 -16.33
N LEU A 225 1.07 17.47 -15.06
CA LEU A 225 0.08 17.35 -13.98
C LEU A 225 -0.64 18.67 -13.71
N MET A 226 0.03 19.81 -13.87
CA MET A 226 -0.58 21.15 -13.76
C MET A 226 -1.40 21.54 -14.99
N GLY A 227 -1.37 20.74 -16.06
CA GLY A 227 -2.13 21.00 -17.29
C GLY A 227 -1.49 22.04 -18.21
N GLU A 228 -0.21 22.36 -18.05
CA GLU A 228 0.49 23.31 -18.92
C GLU A 228 0.70 22.74 -20.34
N THR A 229 0.79 21.41 -20.46
CA THR A 229 1.02 20.73 -21.73
C THR A 229 -0.26 20.40 -22.51
N ASP A 230 -1.36 20.10 -21.81
CA ASP A 230 -2.61 19.61 -22.41
C ASP A 230 -3.84 20.49 -22.09
N GLY A 231 -3.64 21.57 -21.32
CA GLY A 231 -4.69 22.51 -20.91
C GLY A 231 -5.61 22.00 -19.81
N ILE A 232 -5.38 20.81 -19.26
CA ILE A 232 -6.27 20.17 -18.29
C ILE A 232 -5.48 19.77 -17.03
N PRO A 233 -5.57 20.55 -15.94
CA PRO A 233 -4.98 20.17 -14.65
C PRO A 233 -5.49 18.81 -14.18
N LYS A 234 -4.57 17.95 -13.74
CA LYS A 234 -4.87 16.62 -13.18
C LYS A 234 -5.16 16.73 -11.68
N ASP A 235 -5.70 15.65 -11.11
CA ASP A 235 -5.94 15.55 -9.66
C ASP A 235 -4.62 15.75 -8.90
N PHE A 236 -4.65 16.66 -7.92
CA PHE A 236 -3.51 16.97 -7.04
C PHE A 236 -2.96 15.75 -6.30
N LYS A 237 -3.74 14.67 -6.17
CA LYS A 237 -3.27 13.38 -5.63
C LYS A 237 -2.07 12.82 -6.40
N HIS A 238 -1.99 13.01 -7.71
CA HIS A 238 -0.84 12.57 -8.50
C HIS A 238 0.41 13.40 -8.21
N LEU A 239 0.25 14.72 -8.09
CA LEU A 239 1.34 15.63 -7.72
C LEU A 239 1.84 15.33 -6.31
N PHE A 240 0.93 15.05 -5.38
CA PHE A 240 1.26 14.62 -4.03
C PHE A 240 2.08 13.33 -4.02
N ARG A 241 1.65 12.30 -4.78
CA ARG A 241 2.39 11.04 -4.91
C ARG A 241 3.78 11.24 -5.51
N LEU A 242 3.92 12.14 -6.48
CA LEU A 242 5.22 12.49 -7.07
C LEU A 242 6.18 13.08 -6.04
N TYR A 243 5.75 14.12 -5.31
CA TYR A 243 6.58 14.75 -4.28
C TYR A 243 6.94 13.78 -3.15
N MET A 244 6.01 12.92 -2.74
CA MET A 244 6.28 11.87 -1.76
C MET A 244 7.33 10.86 -2.28
N GLY A 245 7.21 10.43 -3.54
CA GLY A 245 8.17 9.51 -4.17
C GLY A 245 9.57 10.10 -4.33
N LEU A 246 9.67 11.42 -4.55
CA LEU A 246 10.94 12.16 -4.63
C LEU A 246 11.52 12.56 -3.26
N GLY A 247 10.81 12.28 -2.15
CA GLY A 247 11.21 12.72 -0.81
C GLY A 247 11.11 14.24 -0.59
N GLN A 248 10.38 14.95 -1.45
CA GLN A 248 10.16 16.40 -1.36
C GLN A 248 9.01 16.72 -0.39
N TYR A 249 9.20 16.40 0.90
CA TYR A 249 8.13 16.48 1.91
C TYR A 249 7.57 17.90 2.11
N ARG A 250 8.38 18.94 1.90
CA ARG A 250 7.93 20.35 2.00
C ARG A 250 6.88 20.68 0.94
N GLU A 251 7.11 20.31 -0.31
CA GLU A 251 6.14 20.56 -1.38
C GLU A 251 4.93 19.63 -1.26
N ALA A 252 5.14 18.35 -0.90
CA ALA A 252 4.06 17.43 -0.57
C ALA A 252 3.13 17.98 0.53
N SER A 253 3.69 18.63 1.56
CA SER A 253 2.89 19.23 2.64
C SER A 253 1.96 20.34 2.16
N LYS A 254 2.42 21.20 1.24
CA LYS A 254 1.61 22.26 0.62
C LYS A 254 0.51 21.65 -0.25
N THR A 255 0.85 20.65 -1.06
CA THR A 255 -0.13 19.94 -1.89
C THR A 255 -1.20 19.23 -1.04
N ALA A 256 -0.81 18.63 0.09
CA ALA A 256 -1.77 18.01 1.02
C ALA A 256 -2.79 19.02 1.58
N VAL A 257 -2.37 20.26 1.87
CA VAL A 257 -3.26 21.35 2.30
C VAL A 257 -4.25 21.71 1.19
N VAL A 258 -3.80 21.74 -0.08
CA VAL A 258 -4.68 21.99 -1.23
C VAL A 258 -5.72 20.87 -1.39
N ILE A 259 -5.28 19.61 -1.35
CA ILE A 259 -6.17 18.43 -1.43
C ILE A 259 -7.21 18.46 -0.30
N ALA A 260 -6.77 18.70 0.94
CA ALA A 260 -7.67 18.77 2.08
C ALA A 260 -8.70 19.89 1.91
N ARG A 261 -8.32 21.04 1.34
CA ARG A 261 -9.24 22.15 1.08
C ARG A 261 -10.26 21.82 0.00
N GLU A 262 -9.88 21.07 -1.04
CA GLU A 262 -10.80 20.59 -2.06
C GLU A 262 -11.83 19.62 -1.47
N GLU A 263 -11.37 18.66 -0.65
CA GLU A 263 -12.25 17.73 0.07
C GLU A 263 -13.16 18.47 1.07
N GLN A 264 -12.68 19.52 1.74
CA GLN A 264 -13.51 20.40 2.58
C GLN A 264 -14.63 21.10 1.80
N ASN A 265 -14.31 21.62 0.61
CA ASN A 265 -15.29 22.27 -0.25
C ASN A 265 -16.34 21.27 -0.75
N ALA A 266 -15.94 20.03 -1.04
CA ALA A 266 -16.83 18.93 -1.40
C ALA A 266 -17.68 18.41 -0.23
N GLY A 267 -17.36 18.79 1.02
CA GLY A 267 -18.04 18.32 2.23
C GLY A 267 -17.49 17.01 2.82
N ASN A 268 -16.38 16.50 2.30
CA ASN A 268 -15.70 15.28 2.73
C ASN A 268 -14.70 15.56 3.87
N TYR A 269 -15.17 16.14 4.97
CA TYR A 269 -14.32 16.61 6.07
C TYR A 269 -13.44 15.52 6.72
N ARG A 270 -13.89 14.26 6.70
CA ARG A 270 -13.12 13.13 7.22
C ARG A 270 -11.94 12.79 6.32
N ASN A 271 -12.13 12.76 5.01
CA ASN A 271 -11.03 12.52 4.07
C ASN A 271 -10.00 13.67 4.16
N ALA A 272 -10.48 14.92 4.24
CA ALA A 272 -9.62 16.08 4.46
C ALA A 272 -8.79 15.94 5.75
N HIS A 273 -9.43 15.50 6.84
CA HIS A 273 -8.76 15.25 8.11
C HIS A 273 -7.68 14.19 7.98
N ASP A 274 -8.01 13.04 7.37
CA ASP A 274 -7.10 11.90 7.27
C ASP A 274 -5.89 12.21 6.37
N VAL A 275 -6.09 12.96 5.27
CA VAL A 275 -4.99 13.45 4.42
C VAL A 275 -4.01 14.33 5.22
N LEU A 276 -4.52 15.28 5.99
CA LEU A 276 -3.67 16.16 6.81
C LEU A 276 -2.98 15.41 7.96
N LEU A 277 -3.68 14.49 8.61
CA LEU A 277 -3.11 13.69 9.70
C LEU A 277 -1.98 12.78 9.21
N ASN A 278 -2.18 12.09 8.09
CA ASN A 278 -1.16 11.22 7.51
C ASN A 278 0.08 12.03 7.11
N MET A 279 -0.10 13.19 6.49
CA MET A 279 1.01 14.07 6.15
C MET A 279 1.70 14.64 7.39
N TYR A 280 0.95 15.02 8.43
CA TYR A 280 1.48 15.47 9.72
C TYR A 280 2.38 14.40 10.36
N GLN A 281 1.94 13.14 10.37
CA GLN A 281 2.72 12.03 10.90
C GLN A 281 4.00 11.78 10.09
N GLU A 282 3.90 11.82 8.76
CA GLU A 282 5.08 11.63 7.90
C GLU A 282 6.10 12.75 8.09
N LEU A 283 5.66 14.02 8.18
CA LEU A 283 6.57 15.14 8.48
C LEU A 283 7.29 14.95 9.82
N ARG A 284 6.58 14.54 10.87
CA ARG A 284 7.20 14.26 12.18
C ARG A 284 8.21 13.12 12.11
N LYS A 285 7.88 12.04 11.39
CA LYS A 285 8.77 10.89 11.20
C LYS A 285 10.06 11.29 10.47
N GLN A 286 9.96 12.17 9.47
CA GLN A 286 11.10 12.68 8.70
C GLN A 286 11.78 13.90 9.36
N GLN A 287 11.37 14.27 10.59
CA GLN A 287 11.87 15.44 11.32
C GLN A 287 11.77 16.76 10.54
N VAL A 288 10.75 16.89 9.69
CA VAL A 288 10.44 18.11 8.95
C VAL A 288 9.42 18.93 9.74
N LYS A 289 9.66 20.23 9.86
CA LYS A 289 8.74 21.16 10.54
C LYS A 289 7.36 21.15 9.87
N VAL A 290 6.31 21.07 10.68
CA VAL A 290 4.93 21.09 10.21
C VAL A 290 4.53 22.53 9.87
N PRO A 291 3.95 22.80 8.69
CA PRO A 291 3.42 24.12 8.35
C PRO A 291 2.28 24.53 9.29
N ALA A 292 2.29 25.78 9.77
CA ALA A 292 1.26 26.31 10.67
C ALA A 292 -0.16 26.20 10.08
N GLU A 293 -0.32 26.42 8.77
CA GLU A 293 -1.60 26.28 8.09
C GLU A 293 -2.13 24.84 8.15
N MET A 294 -1.26 23.84 7.98
CA MET A 294 -1.63 22.43 8.09
C MET A 294 -2.09 22.10 9.51
N HIS A 295 -1.34 22.54 10.52
CA HIS A 295 -1.69 22.34 11.92
C HIS A 295 -3.05 22.96 12.25
N HIS A 296 -3.28 24.20 11.81
CA HIS A 296 -4.54 24.91 12.02
C HIS A 296 -5.72 24.22 11.32
N ASN A 297 -5.57 23.82 10.06
CA ASN A 297 -6.63 23.15 9.31
C ASN A 297 -6.97 21.78 9.91
N LEU A 298 -5.95 21.01 10.31
CA LEU A 298 -6.13 19.74 11.01
C LEU A 298 -6.89 19.94 12.33
N MET A 299 -6.52 20.95 13.10
CA MET A 299 -7.19 21.30 14.35
C MET A 299 -8.67 21.65 14.16
N LEU A 300 -9.01 22.44 13.14
CA LEU A 300 -10.41 22.80 12.83
C LEU A 300 -11.23 21.57 12.42
N LEU A 301 -10.69 20.73 11.53
CA LEU A 301 -11.35 19.50 11.08
C LEU A 301 -11.54 18.51 12.22
N HIS A 302 -10.50 18.35 13.05
CA HIS A 302 -10.56 17.49 14.23
C HIS A 302 -11.59 17.99 15.23
N SER A 303 -11.65 19.31 15.45
CA SER A 303 -12.66 19.93 16.32
C SER A 303 -14.07 19.60 15.84
N TYR A 304 -14.32 19.64 14.53
CA TYR A 304 -15.61 19.26 13.93
C TYR A 304 -15.95 17.77 14.13
N ILE A 305 -14.97 16.86 14.04
CA ILE A 305 -15.16 15.42 14.27
C ILE A 305 -15.47 15.14 15.76
N LEU A 306 -14.74 15.80 16.67
CA LEU A 306 -14.90 15.64 18.11
C LEU A 306 -16.28 16.03 18.63
N VAL A 307 -16.97 16.97 17.98
CA VAL A 307 -18.34 17.39 18.36
C VAL A 307 -19.27 16.19 18.48
N LYS A 308 -19.23 15.27 17.51
CA LYS A 308 -20.09 14.06 17.54
C LYS A 308 -19.74 13.13 18.70
N VAL A 309 -18.46 13.03 19.04
CA VAL A 309 -17.98 12.21 20.17
C VAL A 309 -18.53 12.76 21.48
N HIS A 310 -18.38 14.06 21.74
CA HIS A 310 -18.84 14.69 22.98
C HIS A 310 -20.36 14.74 23.11
N ILE A 311 -21.09 14.94 22.00
CA ILE A 311 -22.57 14.84 22.01
C ILE A 311 -23.03 13.45 22.43
N ARG A 312 -22.39 12.37 21.93
CA ARG A 312 -22.73 10.99 22.33
C ARG A 312 -22.44 10.70 23.80
N ARG A 313 -21.42 11.35 24.36
CA ARG A 313 -21.06 11.27 25.78
C ARG A 313 -21.95 12.12 26.69
N GLY A 314 -22.78 12.99 26.12
CA GLY A 314 -23.63 13.93 26.88
C GLY A 314 -22.89 15.17 27.38
N ASP A 315 -21.65 15.38 26.96
CA ASP A 315 -20.87 16.59 27.30
C ASP A 315 -21.22 17.73 26.33
N HIS A 316 -22.36 18.35 26.61
CA HIS A 316 -22.89 19.45 25.80
C HIS A 316 -22.02 20.71 25.89
N MET A 317 -21.32 20.93 27.00
CA MET A 317 -20.44 22.09 27.18
C MET A 317 -19.22 21.98 26.26
N GLN A 318 -18.53 20.83 26.27
CA GLN A 318 -17.38 20.61 25.39
C GLN A 318 -17.78 20.65 23.91
N ALA A 319 -18.91 20.02 23.56
CA ALA A 319 -19.45 20.06 22.21
C ALA A 319 -19.76 21.51 21.76
N ALA A 320 -20.36 22.33 22.63
CA ALA A 320 -20.66 23.72 22.32
C ALA A 320 -19.39 24.57 22.10
N ARG A 321 -18.35 24.41 22.94
CA ARG A 321 -17.07 25.12 22.75
C ARG A 321 -16.35 24.72 21.47
N LEU A 322 -16.38 23.45 21.10
CA LEU A 322 -15.85 22.98 19.81
C LEU A 322 -16.64 23.54 18.63
N LEU A 323 -17.97 23.59 18.75
CA LEU A 323 -18.85 24.19 17.74
C LEU A 323 -18.63 25.70 17.60
N GLU A 324 -18.35 26.43 18.68
CA GLU A 324 -17.97 27.85 18.64
C GLU A 324 -16.73 28.04 17.75
N ARG A 325 -15.70 27.22 17.97
CA ARG A 325 -14.46 27.26 17.17
C ARG A 325 -14.74 27.00 15.69
N VAL A 326 -15.50 25.95 15.37
CA VAL A 326 -15.82 25.59 13.98
C VAL A 326 -16.71 26.66 13.33
N ALA A 327 -17.70 27.20 14.06
CA ALA A 327 -18.61 28.23 13.56
C ALA A 327 -17.91 29.57 13.32
N ASN A 328 -16.88 29.91 14.09
CA ASN A 328 -16.06 31.09 13.82
C ASN A 328 -15.23 30.96 12.53
N SER A 329 -14.96 29.74 12.08
CA SER A 329 -14.27 29.42 10.82
C SER A 329 -15.19 28.80 9.78
N ILE A 330 -16.47 29.18 9.76
CA ILE A 330 -17.52 28.56 8.93
C ILE A 330 -17.25 28.59 7.42
N SER A 331 -16.45 29.56 6.94
CA SER A 331 -16.01 29.64 5.54
C SER A 331 -15.20 28.43 5.09
N ARG A 332 -14.62 27.66 6.03
CA ARG A 332 -13.90 26.40 5.76
C ARG A 332 -14.83 25.18 5.70
N PHE A 333 -16.14 25.37 5.93
CA PHE A 333 -17.15 24.30 5.94
C PHE A 333 -18.37 24.66 5.06
N PRO A 334 -18.18 24.99 3.77
CA PRO A 334 -19.24 25.56 2.92
C PRO A 334 -20.43 24.62 2.71
N ALA A 335 -20.21 23.31 2.66
CA ALA A 335 -21.30 22.34 2.49
C ALA A 335 -22.17 22.18 3.74
N HIS A 336 -21.61 22.42 4.94
CA HIS A 336 -22.27 22.13 6.23
C HIS A 336 -22.58 23.39 7.05
N VAL A 337 -22.66 24.56 6.42
CA VAL A 337 -22.91 25.84 7.12
C VAL A 337 -24.16 25.75 8.01
N VAL A 338 -25.31 25.38 7.43
CA VAL A 338 -26.59 25.33 8.17
C VAL A 338 -26.61 24.22 9.23
N PRO A 339 -26.18 22.98 8.96
CA PRO A 339 -26.06 21.94 9.99
C PRO A 339 -25.16 22.32 11.17
N ILE A 340 -23.98 22.90 10.91
CA ILE A 340 -23.02 23.30 11.95
C ILE A 340 -23.62 24.39 12.82
N LEU A 341 -24.11 25.47 12.22
CA LEU A 341 -24.70 26.57 12.97
C LEU A 341 -25.95 26.13 13.74
N THR A 342 -26.78 25.25 13.16
CA THR A 342 -27.97 24.73 13.85
C THR A 342 -27.57 23.92 15.09
N SER A 343 -26.55 23.06 14.94
CA SER A 343 -26.00 22.30 16.06
C SER A 343 -25.38 23.22 17.11
N ALA A 344 -24.65 24.25 16.69
CA ALA A 344 -24.07 25.26 17.58
C ALA A 344 -25.15 25.94 18.43
N VAL A 345 -26.27 26.36 17.85
CA VAL A 345 -27.39 26.97 18.60
C VAL A 345 -27.97 26.01 19.63
N ILE A 346 -28.21 24.76 19.24
CA ILE A 346 -28.84 23.77 20.13
C ILE A 346 -27.92 23.42 21.29
N GLU A 347 -26.65 23.13 21.01
CA GLU A 347 -25.68 22.73 22.03
C GLU A 347 -25.29 23.91 22.93
N CYS A 348 -25.12 25.12 22.39
CA CYS A 348 -24.93 26.32 23.21
C CYS A 348 -26.12 26.57 24.15
N GLN A 349 -27.35 26.36 23.68
CA GLN A 349 -28.54 26.51 24.53
C GLN A 349 -28.57 25.46 25.66
N ARG A 350 -28.20 24.20 25.36
CA ARG A 350 -28.12 23.11 26.36
C ARG A 350 -27.02 23.34 27.38
N ALA A 351 -25.89 23.89 26.94
CA ALA A 351 -24.74 24.21 27.78
C ALA A 351 -24.89 25.52 28.57
N GLY A 352 -25.98 26.27 28.40
CA GLY A 352 -26.17 27.57 29.08
C GLY A 352 -25.41 28.75 28.46
N LEU A 353 -24.76 28.56 27.32
CA LEU A 353 -24.05 29.60 26.55
C LEU A 353 -25.05 30.45 25.73
N LYS A 354 -25.89 31.21 26.44
CA LYS A 354 -27.04 31.91 25.84
C LYS A 354 -26.63 33.01 24.86
N ASN A 355 -25.54 33.73 25.12
CA ASN A 355 -25.06 34.79 24.23
C ASN A 355 -24.52 34.20 22.92
N SER A 356 -23.68 33.17 22.98
CA SER A 356 -23.21 32.43 21.80
C SER A 356 -24.38 31.82 21.00
N ALA A 357 -25.35 31.20 21.68
CA ALA A 357 -26.56 30.69 21.02
C ALA A 357 -27.32 31.79 20.26
N PHE A 358 -27.45 32.98 20.85
CA PHE A 358 -28.09 34.13 20.19
C PHE A 358 -27.32 34.60 18.95
N ILE A 359 -25.99 34.67 19.00
CA ILE A 359 -25.14 35.09 17.87
C ILE A 359 -25.29 34.13 16.68
N TYR A 360 -25.19 32.83 16.91
CA TYR A 360 -25.32 31.84 15.83
C TYR A 360 -26.76 31.72 15.33
N ALA A 361 -27.75 31.85 16.21
CA ALA A 361 -29.16 31.89 15.82
C ALA A 361 -29.44 33.11 14.93
N SER A 362 -28.90 34.28 15.28
CA SER A 362 -29.03 35.49 14.46
C SER A 362 -28.39 35.32 13.09
N THR A 363 -27.24 34.65 13.01
CA THR A 363 -26.58 34.32 11.74
C THR A 363 -27.42 33.38 10.88
N LEU A 364 -28.02 32.33 11.47
CA LEU A 364 -28.93 31.41 10.77
C LEU A 364 -30.20 32.09 10.23
N MET A 365 -30.70 33.10 10.93
CA MET A 365 -31.94 33.79 10.57
C MET A 365 -31.79 34.76 9.39
N ARG A 366 -30.56 34.95 8.87
CA ARG A 366 -30.32 35.73 7.66
C ARG A 366 -30.99 35.10 6.43
N PRO A 367 -31.37 35.90 5.41
CA PRO A 367 -32.17 35.42 4.28
C PRO A 367 -31.55 34.24 3.53
N GLU A 368 -30.21 34.16 3.49
CA GLU A 368 -29.45 33.15 2.75
C GLU A 368 -29.61 31.74 3.34
N TYR A 369 -29.74 31.64 4.67
CA TYR A 369 -29.74 30.37 5.41
C TYR A 369 -31.13 29.98 5.91
N ARG A 370 -32.01 30.95 6.15
CA ARG A 370 -33.31 30.73 6.81
C ARG A 370 -34.20 29.70 6.12
N SER A 371 -34.17 29.64 4.78
CA SER A 371 -34.97 28.69 3.99
C SER A 371 -34.47 27.25 4.10
N GLN A 372 -33.20 27.05 4.45
CA GLN A 372 -32.54 25.75 4.54
C GLN A 372 -32.62 25.13 5.94
N ILE A 373 -33.10 25.88 6.95
CA ILE A 373 -33.28 25.38 8.31
C ILE A 373 -34.46 24.42 8.35
N ASP A 374 -34.25 23.23 8.92
CA ASP A 374 -35.31 22.26 9.16
C ASP A 374 -36.45 22.88 10.00
N THR A 375 -37.68 22.66 9.55
CA THR A 375 -38.93 23.08 10.21
C THR A 375 -39.00 22.75 11.70
N LYS A 376 -38.38 21.64 12.13
CA LYS A 376 -38.33 21.20 13.54
C LYS A 376 -37.56 22.17 14.44
N TYR A 377 -36.51 22.79 13.92
CA TYR A 377 -35.63 23.68 14.71
C TYR A 377 -35.95 25.16 14.48
N ARG A 378 -36.53 25.51 13.34
CA ARG A 378 -36.83 26.90 12.94
C ARG A 378 -37.57 27.70 14.02
N LYS A 379 -38.66 27.16 14.59
CA LYS A 379 -39.42 27.86 15.65
C LYS A 379 -38.59 28.12 16.92
N LYS A 380 -37.70 27.18 17.27
CA LYS A 380 -36.82 27.31 18.45
C LYS A 380 -35.75 28.37 18.21
N VAL A 381 -35.10 28.34 17.04
CA VAL A 381 -34.11 29.36 16.64
C VAL A 381 -34.74 30.75 16.61
N GLU A 382 -35.94 30.89 16.03
CA GLU A 382 -36.70 32.15 16.02
C GLU A 382 -37.00 32.68 17.43
N ALA A 383 -37.34 31.79 18.37
CA ALA A 383 -37.62 32.18 19.76
C ALA A 383 -36.39 32.73 20.48
N ILE A 384 -35.21 32.15 20.23
CA ILE A 384 -33.93 32.60 20.82
C ILE A 384 -33.59 34.02 20.32
N VAL A 385 -33.75 34.28 19.02
CA VAL A 385 -33.47 35.61 18.46
C VAL A 385 -34.46 36.67 18.96
N ARG A 386 -35.73 36.30 19.18
CA ARG A 386 -36.75 37.22 19.71
C ARG A 386 -36.55 37.59 21.18
N LYS A 387 -35.91 36.72 21.97
CA LYS A 387 -35.66 36.93 23.41
C LYS A 387 -34.16 36.80 23.70
N PRO A 388 -33.35 37.82 23.35
CA PRO A 388 -31.92 37.79 23.58
C PRO A 388 -31.61 37.74 25.08
N HIS A 389 -30.65 36.88 25.45
CA HIS A 389 -30.10 36.83 26.78
C HIS A 389 -28.58 36.92 26.66
N ARG A 390 -27.99 37.99 27.21
CA ARG A 390 -26.59 38.36 27.00
C ARG A 390 -25.65 37.86 28.10
N GLU A 391 -26.21 37.32 29.18
CA GLU A 391 -25.43 36.73 30.27
C GLU A 391 -24.96 35.32 29.88
N GLN A 392 -23.66 35.08 30.08
CA GLN A 392 -22.98 33.82 29.80
C GLN A 392 -21.80 33.67 30.74
N GLU A 393 -21.53 32.44 31.18
CA GLU A 393 -20.38 32.12 32.02
C GLU A 393 -19.06 32.36 31.28
N GLU A 394 -18.08 32.91 32.00
CA GLU A 394 -16.72 33.08 31.48
C GLU A 394 -16.09 31.73 31.13
N ALA A 395 -15.18 31.75 30.15
CA ALA A 395 -14.48 30.54 29.76
C ALA A 395 -13.60 30.03 30.91
N ALA A 396 -13.54 28.70 31.09
CA ALA A 396 -12.60 28.11 32.03
C ALA A 396 -11.16 28.41 31.59
N HIS A 397 -10.27 28.57 32.57
CA HIS A 397 -8.86 28.88 32.36
C HIS A 397 -7.96 27.74 32.83
N SER A 398 -6.88 27.50 32.10
CA SER A 398 -5.83 26.55 32.49
C SER A 398 -4.44 27.09 32.12
N PRO A 399 -3.36 26.65 32.77
CA PRO A 399 -2.03 27.23 32.60
C PRO A 399 -1.40 26.87 31.24
N CYS A 400 -0.63 27.81 30.68
CA CYS A 400 0.14 27.61 29.45
C CYS A 400 1.23 26.54 29.63
N PRO A 401 1.38 25.59 28.69
CA PRO A 401 2.41 24.55 28.76
C PRO A 401 3.82 25.07 28.45
N PHE A 402 4.02 26.36 28.21
CA PHE A 402 5.36 26.95 28.06
C PHE A 402 5.67 27.88 29.24
N CYS A 403 4.86 28.93 29.44
CA CYS A 403 5.12 29.99 30.42
C CYS A 403 4.22 29.96 31.66
N SER A 404 3.31 28.99 31.79
CA SER A 404 2.37 28.86 32.92
C SER A 404 1.39 30.03 33.13
N CYS A 405 1.31 30.98 32.18
CA CYS A 405 0.28 32.03 32.18
C CYS A 405 -1.13 31.42 32.11
N SER A 406 -2.11 32.03 32.78
CA SER A 406 -3.51 31.60 32.74
C SER A 406 -4.18 32.06 31.45
N LEU A 407 -4.68 31.12 30.64
CA LEU A 407 -5.38 31.38 29.37
C LEU A 407 -6.65 30.54 29.28
N ALA A 408 -7.59 30.96 28.43
CA ALA A 408 -8.82 30.21 28.25
C ALA A 408 -8.51 28.83 27.64
N GLU A 409 -9.18 27.77 28.11
CA GLU A 409 -8.91 26.38 27.73
C GLU A 409 -8.96 26.08 26.21
N MET A 410 -9.66 26.90 25.44
CA MET A 410 -9.83 26.72 24.00
C MET A 410 -8.86 27.56 23.16
N GLU A 411 -8.05 28.43 23.78
CA GLU A 411 -7.05 29.25 23.11
C GLU A 411 -5.79 28.45 22.82
N LEU A 412 -5.34 28.47 21.56
CA LEU A 412 -4.13 27.75 21.13
C LEU A 412 -2.96 28.68 20.82
N LEU A 413 -3.08 29.96 21.12
CA LEU A 413 -2.01 30.94 20.99
C LEU A 413 -1.87 31.67 22.32
N CYS A 414 -0.71 31.57 22.95
CA CYS A 414 -0.47 32.27 24.20
C CYS A 414 -0.10 33.73 23.94
N SER A 415 -0.89 34.67 24.45
CA SER A 415 -0.62 36.11 24.34
C SER A 415 0.66 36.56 25.07
N HIS A 416 1.12 35.80 26.07
CA HIS A 416 2.30 36.15 26.86
C HIS A 416 3.62 35.68 26.24
N CYS A 417 3.69 34.42 25.80
CA CYS A 417 4.91 33.86 25.22
C CYS A 417 4.85 33.68 23.70
N THR A 418 3.79 34.15 23.05
CA THR A 418 3.54 34.11 21.60
C THR A 418 3.64 32.72 20.95
N ALA A 419 3.64 31.66 21.76
CA ALA A 419 3.81 30.29 21.31
C ALA A 419 2.47 29.70 20.85
N ASN A 420 2.49 28.96 19.75
CA ASN A 420 1.41 28.09 19.34
C ASN A 420 1.37 26.86 20.27
N LEU A 421 0.24 26.65 20.91
CA LEU A 421 0.04 25.59 21.89
C LEU A 421 -0.47 24.33 21.21
N PRO A 422 0.14 23.16 21.46
CA PRO A 422 -0.41 21.90 21.01
C PRO A 422 -1.82 21.69 21.56
N PHE A 423 -2.71 21.15 20.73
CA PHE A 423 -4.08 20.83 21.14
C PHE A 423 -4.22 19.36 21.53
N CYS A 424 -5.11 19.10 22.48
CA CYS A 424 -5.48 17.79 22.95
C CYS A 424 -6.34 17.07 21.92
N LEU A 425 -5.94 15.85 21.53
CA LEU A 425 -6.74 15.03 20.61
C LEU A 425 -8.13 14.64 21.17
N ALA A 426 -8.34 14.64 22.48
CA ALA A 426 -9.60 14.19 23.08
C ALA A 426 -10.61 15.35 23.24
N THR A 427 -10.13 16.55 23.56
CA THR A 427 -10.99 17.70 23.88
C THR A 427 -10.86 18.86 22.91
N GLY A 428 -9.75 18.96 22.16
CA GLY A 428 -9.41 20.13 21.35
C GLY A 428 -8.91 21.33 22.15
N LYS A 429 -8.78 21.23 23.48
CA LYS A 429 -8.17 22.26 24.37
C LYS A 429 -6.66 22.33 24.20
N HIS A 430 -5.99 23.38 24.66
CA HIS A 430 -4.53 23.32 24.78
C HIS A 430 -4.09 22.28 25.82
N ILE A 431 -2.88 21.77 25.65
CA ILE A 431 -2.29 20.78 26.56
C ILE A 431 -1.88 21.43 27.89
N VAL A 432 -2.01 20.67 28.98
CA VAL A 432 -1.51 21.02 30.32
C VAL A 432 -0.35 20.09 30.68
N LYS A 433 0.75 20.65 31.21
CA LYS A 433 1.99 19.89 31.52
C LYS A 433 1.75 18.72 32.47
N ASP A 434 0.98 18.95 33.53
CA ASP A 434 0.83 18.00 34.64
C ASP A 434 -0.11 16.83 34.31
N ASP A 435 -0.87 16.93 33.22
CA ASP A 435 -1.87 15.95 32.79
C ASP A 435 -1.61 15.58 31.31
N PHE A 436 -0.34 15.46 30.92
CA PHE A 436 0.06 15.20 29.55
C PHE A 436 0.16 13.70 29.23
N THR A 437 -0.28 13.31 28.04
CA THR A 437 0.01 12.00 27.45
C THR A 437 0.08 12.10 25.92
N GLN A 438 0.47 11.02 25.28
CA GLN A 438 0.44 10.89 23.82
C GLN A 438 -0.27 9.60 23.44
N CYS A 439 -0.97 9.62 22.31
CA CYS A 439 -1.55 8.39 21.78
C CYS A 439 -0.43 7.40 21.38
N PRO A 440 -0.47 6.13 21.84
CA PRO A 440 0.55 5.13 21.52
C PRO A 440 0.56 4.71 20.04
N ARG A 441 -0.50 5.05 19.29
CA ARG A 441 -0.65 4.73 17.87
C ARG A 441 -0.20 5.87 16.97
N CYS A 442 -0.77 7.05 17.15
CA CYS A 442 -0.49 8.20 16.28
C CYS A 442 0.51 9.22 16.85
N GLY A 443 0.95 9.06 18.10
CA GLY A 443 1.88 9.97 18.77
C GLY A 443 1.32 11.39 18.99
N PHE A 444 0.01 11.60 18.81
CA PHE A 444 -0.62 12.91 18.97
C PHE A 444 -0.78 13.26 20.45
N PRO A 445 -0.55 14.52 20.85
CA PRO A 445 -0.68 14.95 22.25
C PRO A 445 -2.13 14.92 22.75
N ALA A 446 -2.30 14.59 24.04
CA ALA A 446 -3.57 14.56 24.72
C ALA A 446 -3.44 14.96 26.19
N ILE A 447 -4.58 15.36 26.77
CA ILE A 447 -4.73 15.47 28.22
C ILE A 447 -5.08 14.06 28.74
N TYR A 448 -4.27 13.51 29.64
CA TYR A 448 -4.35 12.11 30.08
C TYR A 448 -5.72 11.78 30.69
N SER A 449 -6.15 12.56 31.69
CA SER A 449 -7.46 12.35 32.35
C SER A 449 -8.63 12.34 31.35
N GLN A 450 -8.61 13.28 30.40
CA GLN A 450 -9.66 13.44 29.40
C GLN A 450 -9.61 12.34 28.34
N PHE A 451 -8.41 11.90 27.95
CA PHE A 451 -8.26 10.83 26.99
C PHE A 451 -8.71 9.49 27.57
N CYS A 452 -8.36 9.18 28.83
CA CYS A 452 -8.90 8.03 29.55
C CYS A 452 -10.44 8.08 29.59
N ALA A 453 -11.03 9.24 29.89
CA ALA A 453 -12.47 9.41 29.95
C ALA A 453 -13.17 9.22 28.59
N VAL A 454 -12.50 9.57 27.48
CA VAL A 454 -13.01 9.28 26.12
C VAL A 454 -12.89 7.80 25.82
N LEU A 455 -11.76 7.16 26.15
CA LEU A 455 -11.51 5.74 25.90
C LEU A 455 -12.46 4.81 26.67
N ALA A 456 -12.93 5.24 27.85
CA ALA A 456 -13.94 4.50 28.61
C ALA A 456 -15.28 4.38 27.86
N SER A 457 -15.61 5.33 26.99
CA SER A 457 -16.82 5.31 26.16
C SER A 457 -16.58 4.83 24.72
N GLU A 458 -15.39 5.09 24.18
CA GLU A 458 -15.02 4.83 22.79
C GLU A 458 -13.70 4.04 22.79
N ALA A 459 -13.69 2.77 22.38
CA ALA A 459 -12.48 1.93 22.42
C ALA A 459 -11.39 2.29 21.39
N SER A 460 -11.43 3.50 20.83
CA SER A 460 -10.52 3.97 19.78
C SER A 460 -10.11 5.43 19.96
N CYS A 461 -8.95 5.78 19.42
CA CYS A 461 -8.44 7.15 19.42
C CYS A 461 -9.30 8.05 18.52
N PRO A 462 -9.83 9.19 19.00
CA PRO A 462 -10.59 10.12 18.15
C PRO A 462 -9.80 10.73 16.98
N MET A 463 -8.47 10.75 17.08
CA MET A 463 -7.58 11.29 16.04
C MET A 463 -7.35 10.29 14.91
N CYS A 464 -6.78 9.13 15.21
CA CYS A 464 -6.39 8.15 14.19
C CYS A 464 -7.36 6.97 14.04
N LEU A 465 -8.38 6.89 14.91
CA LEU A 465 -9.42 5.85 14.93
C LEU A 465 -8.91 4.42 15.16
N GLU A 466 -7.61 4.27 15.43
CA GLU A 466 -7.04 2.99 15.84
C GLU A 466 -7.49 2.61 17.26
N PRO A 467 -7.64 1.30 17.54
CA PRO A 467 -8.04 0.83 18.86
C PRO A 467 -6.94 1.10 19.89
N VAL A 468 -7.32 1.74 21.00
CA VAL A 468 -6.44 2.10 22.11
C VAL A 468 -7.14 1.78 23.42
N SER A 469 -6.48 1.04 24.30
CA SER A 469 -6.95 0.82 25.67
C SER A 469 -6.44 1.93 26.58
N ALA A 470 -7.26 2.36 27.55
CA ALA A 470 -6.85 3.29 28.59
C ALA A 470 -5.66 2.76 29.41
N ASP A 471 -5.53 1.44 29.57
CA ASP A 471 -4.42 0.80 30.31
C ASP A 471 -3.06 0.98 29.63
N HIS A 472 -3.05 1.24 28.32
CA HIS A 472 -1.84 1.49 27.56
C HIS A 472 -1.41 2.97 27.58
N LEU A 473 -2.20 3.84 28.21
CA LEU A 473 -1.84 5.25 28.38
C LEU A 473 -0.91 5.40 29.58
N GLN A 474 0.11 6.25 29.41
CA GLN A 474 1.03 6.61 30.48
C GLN A 474 1.07 8.13 30.59
N LEU A 475 1.18 8.64 31.81
CA LEU A 475 1.49 10.05 32.04
C LEU A 475 2.88 10.33 31.46
N GLY A 476 2.93 11.21 30.47
CA GLY A 476 4.16 11.62 29.80
C GLY A 476 4.69 12.92 30.37
N GLN A 477 5.95 13.21 30.11
CA GLN A 477 6.52 14.53 30.34
C GLN A 477 6.35 15.38 29.07
N PHE A 478 5.81 16.59 29.22
CA PHE A 478 5.72 17.53 28.11
C PHE A 478 7.10 18.15 27.86
N GLU A 479 7.70 17.82 26.72
CA GLU A 479 8.98 18.39 26.28
C GLU A 479 8.75 19.54 25.28
N PRO A 480 9.00 20.81 25.68
CA PRO A 480 8.74 21.97 24.84
C PRO A 480 9.44 21.94 23.49
N GLN A 481 10.66 21.38 23.39
CA GLN A 481 11.46 21.38 22.16
C GLN A 481 10.92 20.47 21.05
N VAL A 482 10.12 19.46 21.41
CA VAL A 482 9.51 18.51 20.46
C VAL A 482 8.18 19.03 19.92
N HIS A 483 7.56 19.98 20.63
CA HIS A 483 6.21 20.49 20.35
C HIS A 483 6.17 22.01 20.12
N ALA A 484 7.31 22.70 20.20
CA ALA A 484 7.44 24.10 19.86
C ALA A 484 7.60 24.22 18.34
N ASP A 485 6.52 24.60 17.66
CA ASP A 485 6.59 25.14 16.31
C ASP A 485 7.15 26.57 16.36
N THR A 486 8.37 26.77 16.87
CA THR A 486 9.00 28.09 16.86
C THR A 486 9.41 28.47 15.45
N GLU A 487 8.81 29.54 14.94
CA GLU A 487 9.25 30.29 13.75
C GLU A 487 10.58 30.97 14.06
N GLU A 488 11.66 30.41 13.54
CA GLU A 488 12.80 31.20 13.08
C GLU A 488 12.89 31.09 11.56
#